data_AF-A0A1I2NYU8-F1
#
_entry.id   AF-A0A1I2NYU8-F1
#
_cell.length_a   1.000
_cell.length_b   1.000
_cell.length_c   1.000
_cell.angle_alpha   90.00
_cell.angle_beta   90.00
_cell.angle_gamma   90.00
#
_symmetry.space_group_name_H-M   'P 1'
#
loop_
_entity.id
_entity.type
_entity.pdbx_description
1 polymer ?
#
loop_
_entity_poly.entity_id
_entity_poly.type
_entity_poly.pdbx_seq_one_letter_code
_entity_poly.pdbx_strand_id
1 'polypeptide(L)'
;MAEEGFGYSDDGEPSGTAGKPMFNVLQGNNVGEACVIVTRFFGGIKLGTGGLVRAYSTSVKEAIAQAQFEEVHPRCQIKIEYPYTLSAIVDSVLHNSKVTLIDSQYSDTVMLHISLPANETNALLSALQERSSGQVNVTKL
;
A
#
# COMPACT_ATOMS: atom_id res chain seq x y z
N MET A 1 0.39 8.44 -13.91
CA MET A 1 1.26 8.81 -12.76
C MET A 1 0.36 8.77 -11.55
N ALA A 2 0.56 7.84 -10.61
CA ALA A 2 -0.12 7.91 -9.33
C ALA A 2 0.38 9.19 -8.63
N GLU A 3 -0.52 10.03 -8.13
CA GLU A 3 -0.12 11.14 -7.26
C GLU A 3 0.55 10.52 -6.02
N GLU A 4 1.84 10.78 -5.82
CA GLU A 4 2.48 10.52 -4.53
C GLU A 4 1.90 11.52 -3.53
N GLY A 5 0.76 11.15 -2.95
CA GLY A 5 0.01 11.98 -2.02
C GLY A 5 0.68 12.03 -0.64
N PHE A 6 1.82 12.72 -0.54
CA PHE A 6 2.39 13.11 0.75
C PHE A 6 2.08 14.57 1.06
N GLY A 7 1.90 14.88 2.33
CA GLY A 7 1.61 16.23 2.80
C GLY A 7 2.07 16.44 4.23
N TYR A 8 2.36 17.68 4.58
CA TYR A 8 2.68 18.10 5.94
C TYR A 8 2.23 19.55 6.15
N SER A 9 1.96 19.91 7.40
CA SER A 9 1.54 21.26 7.80
C SER A 9 2.26 21.68 9.07
N ASP A 10 2.61 22.96 9.17
CA ASP A 10 3.14 23.56 10.40
C ASP A 10 2.03 24.13 11.32
N ASP A 11 0.78 24.20 10.85
CA ASP A 11 -0.40 24.63 11.62
C ASP A 11 -0.17 25.84 12.56
N GLY A 12 0.37 26.93 12.01
CA GLY A 12 0.62 28.17 12.75
C GLY A 12 1.95 28.24 13.49
N GLU A 13 2.74 27.15 13.53
CA GLU A 13 4.15 27.19 13.93
C GLU A 13 4.99 27.93 12.87
N PRO A 14 6.21 28.39 13.23
CA PRO A 14 7.14 28.92 12.25
C PRO A 14 7.39 27.91 11.12
N SER A 15 7.41 28.40 9.88
CA SER A 15 7.56 27.57 8.69
C SER A 15 8.75 26.60 8.78
N GLY A 16 8.50 25.33 8.50
CA GLY A 16 9.49 24.25 8.48
C GLY A 16 9.91 23.75 9.86
N THR A 17 9.20 24.11 10.94
CA THR A 17 9.58 23.71 12.30
C THR A 17 8.76 22.59 12.91
N ALA A 18 7.64 22.21 12.28
CA ALA A 18 6.77 21.13 12.76
C ALA A 18 6.52 20.08 11.67
N GLY A 19 5.77 20.41 10.63
CA GLY A 19 5.31 19.46 9.61
C GLY A 19 6.44 18.75 8.88
N LYS A 20 7.38 19.53 8.34
CA LYS A 20 8.51 18.97 7.58
C LYS A 20 9.43 18.10 8.45
N PRO A 21 9.83 18.51 9.67
CA PRO A 21 10.54 17.63 10.60
C PRO A 21 9.84 16.30 10.89
N MET A 22 8.53 16.31 11.13
CA MET A 22 7.73 15.09 11.34
C MET A 22 7.75 14.18 10.11
N PHE A 23 7.54 14.75 8.92
CA PHE A 23 7.58 14.00 7.66
C PHE A 23 8.95 13.36 7.41
N ASN A 24 10.04 14.08 7.65
CA ASN A 24 11.40 13.55 7.49
C ASN A 24 11.65 12.35 8.40
N VAL A 25 11.05 12.31 9.59
CA VAL A 25 11.15 11.16 10.49
C VAL A 25 10.42 9.94 9.91
N LEU A 26 9.21 10.11 9.38
CA LEU A 26 8.48 9.03 8.72
C LEU A 26 9.27 8.47 7.53
N GLN A 27 9.75 9.36 6.66
CA GLN A 27 10.55 8.99 5.49
C GLN A 27 11.84 8.28 5.87
N GLY A 28 12.57 8.81 6.86
CA GLY A 28 13.82 8.20 7.34
C GLY A 28 13.66 6.84 8.01
N ASN A 29 12.44 6.48 8.43
CA ASN A 29 12.10 5.17 9.00
C ASN A 29 11.32 4.27 8.03
N ASN A 30 11.18 4.66 6.75
CA ASN A 30 10.39 3.95 5.74
C ASN A 30 8.94 3.66 6.17
N VAL A 31 8.33 4.56 6.93
CA VAL A 31 6.93 4.43 7.34
C VAL A 31 6.03 5.04 6.27
N GLY A 32 5.23 4.19 5.63
CA GLY A 32 4.21 4.56 4.65
C GLY A 32 2.79 4.35 5.17
N GLU A 33 1.80 4.70 4.36
CA GLU A 33 0.35 4.50 4.64
C GLU A 33 -0.08 4.99 6.05
N ALA A 34 0.52 6.08 6.52
CA ALA A 34 0.32 6.59 7.87
C ALA A 34 0.01 8.09 7.86
N CYS A 35 -0.80 8.52 8.83
CA CYS A 35 -1.01 9.93 9.17
C CYS A 35 -0.55 10.16 10.61
N VAL A 36 0.24 11.21 10.84
CA VAL A 36 0.74 11.55 12.18
C VAL A 36 0.34 12.97 12.52
N ILE A 37 -0.22 13.14 13.72
CA ILE A 37 -0.65 14.42 14.27
C ILE A 37 0.04 14.61 15.62
N VAL A 38 0.67 15.76 15.81
CA VAL A 38 1.25 16.16 17.10
C VAL A 38 0.48 17.36 17.61
N THR A 39 -0.15 17.22 18.78
CA THR A 39 -0.81 18.35 19.47
C THR A 39 0.17 18.98 20.46
N ARG A 40 0.42 20.27 20.30
CA ARG A 40 1.32 21.03 21.18
C ARG A 40 0.56 22.06 22.00
N PHE A 41 0.81 22.08 23.30
CA PHE A 41 0.35 23.12 24.21
C PHE A 41 1.52 24.05 24.59
N PHE A 42 1.32 25.37 24.53
CA PHE A 42 2.37 26.33 24.88
C PHE A 42 2.60 26.38 26.40
N GLY A 43 3.80 26.03 26.84
CA GLY A 43 4.17 25.94 28.26
C GLY A 43 4.74 27.22 28.89
N GLY A 44 4.57 28.39 28.27
CA GLY A 44 5.06 29.67 28.82
C GLY A 44 6.49 30.06 28.42
N ILE A 45 7.28 29.15 27.83
CA ILE A 45 8.66 29.42 27.37
C ILE A 45 8.79 29.08 25.88
N LYS A 46 9.43 29.97 25.12
CA LYS A 46 9.71 29.75 23.70
C LYS A 46 10.92 28.83 23.52
N LEU A 47 10.79 27.82 22.66
CA LEU A 47 11.84 26.85 22.37
C LEU A 47 12.82 27.32 21.27
N GLY A 48 12.45 28.35 20.51
CA GLY A 48 13.15 28.73 19.28
C GLY A 48 13.02 27.67 18.17
N THR A 49 13.47 27.99 16.96
CA THR A 49 13.34 27.15 15.76
C THR A 49 13.94 25.76 15.97
N GLY A 50 15.17 25.67 16.47
CA GLY A 50 15.85 24.38 16.69
C GLY A 50 15.16 23.52 17.76
N GLY A 51 14.61 24.15 18.80
CA GLY A 51 13.87 23.45 19.84
C GLY A 51 12.53 22.89 19.34
N LEU A 52 11.81 23.63 18.51
CA LEU A 52 10.56 23.15 17.87
C LEU A 52 10.84 21.96 16.94
N VAL A 53 11.81 22.10 16.04
CA VAL A 53 12.22 21.02 15.12
C VAL A 53 12.54 19.74 15.90
N ARG A 54 13.30 19.86 16.99
CA ARG A 54 13.65 18.73 17.84
C ARG A 54 12.42 18.12 18.53
N ALA A 55 11.55 18.95 19.12
CA ALA A 55 10.36 18.48 19.83
C ALA A 55 9.41 17.70 18.91
N TYR A 56 9.07 18.25 17.75
CA TYR A 56 8.19 17.58 16.77
C TYR A 56 8.82 16.30 16.22
N SER A 57 10.11 16.33 15.85
CA SER A 57 10.80 15.12 15.37
C SER A 57 10.85 14.01 16.42
N THR A 58 11.20 14.35 17.66
CA THR A 58 11.29 13.38 18.76
C THR A 58 9.93 12.75 19.06
N SER A 59 8.86 13.55 19.08
CA SER A 59 7.49 13.05 19.32
C SER A 59 7.11 11.96 18.31
N VAL A 60 7.40 12.17 17.02
CA VAL A 60 7.11 11.17 15.98
C VAL A 60 8.01 9.94 16.10
N LYS A 61 9.29 10.10 16.44
CA LYS A 61 10.19 8.96 16.67
C LYS A 61 9.71 8.07 17.82
N GLU A 62 9.25 8.68 18.91
CA GLU A 62 8.73 7.95 20.06
C GLU A 62 7.42 7.23 19.75
N ALA A 63 6.56 7.84 18.92
CA ALA A 63 5.34 7.20 18.44
C ALA A 63 5.65 6.00 17.53
N ILE A 64 6.57 6.14 16.57
CA ILE A 64 7.02 5.05 15.69
C ILE A 64 7.60 3.90 16.52
N ALA A 65 8.40 4.19 17.55
CA ALA A 65 9.02 3.16 18.38
C ALA A 65 8.00 2.29 19.15
N GLN A 66 6.77 2.77 19.33
CA GLN A 66 5.71 2.07 20.05
C GLN A 66 4.62 1.50 19.12
N ALA A 67 4.60 1.92 17.85
CA ALA A 67 3.64 1.45 16.88
C ALA A 67 3.97 0.02 16.43
N GLN A 68 2.93 -0.76 16.14
CA GLN A 68 3.06 -2.04 15.45
C GLN A 68 2.90 -1.82 13.96
N PHE A 69 3.84 -2.35 13.18
CA PHE A 69 3.84 -2.24 11.73
C PHE A 69 3.62 -3.60 11.09
N GLU A 70 2.92 -3.58 9.96
CA GLU A 70 2.83 -4.71 9.04
C GLU A 70 3.45 -4.30 7.70
N GLU A 71 4.08 -5.26 7.03
CA GLU A 71 4.62 -5.03 5.69
C GLU A 71 3.47 -4.96 4.69
N VAL A 72 3.33 -3.81 4.01
CA VAL A 72 2.35 -3.63 2.95
C VAL A 72 3.03 -3.78 1.60
N HIS A 73 2.57 -4.75 0.82
CA HIS A 73 3.02 -4.93 -0.56
C HIS A 73 2.03 -4.28 -1.52
N PRO A 74 2.50 -3.49 -2.51
CA PRO A 74 1.66 -3.01 -3.58
C PRO A 74 0.92 -4.17 -4.24
N ARG A 75 -0.39 -4.03 -4.41
CA ARG A 75 -1.23 -5.06 -5.03
C ARG A 75 -1.64 -4.63 -6.43
N CYS A 76 -1.71 -5.60 -7.34
CA CYS A 76 -2.30 -5.44 -8.65
C CYS A 76 -3.67 -6.10 -8.67
N GLN A 77 -4.63 -5.50 -9.36
CA GLN A 77 -5.91 -6.11 -9.65
C GLN A 77 -5.92 -6.57 -11.10
N ILE A 78 -6.35 -7.81 -11.33
CA ILE A 78 -6.52 -8.36 -12.67
C ILE A 78 -7.87 -9.04 -12.77
N LYS A 79 -8.42 -8.99 -13.97
CA LYS A 79 -9.58 -9.74 -14.39
C LYS A 79 -9.13 -10.92 -15.24
N ILE A 80 -9.58 -12.12 -14.90
CA ILE A 80 -9.36 -13.34 -15.69
C ILE A 80 -10.69 -13.87 -16.18
N GLU A 81 -10.74 -14.28 -17.44
CA GLU A 81 -11.93 -14.83 -18.09
C GLU A 81 -11.57 -16.13 -18.81
N TYR A 82 -12.38 -17.17 -18.57
CA TYR A 82 -12.11 -18.51 -19.11
C TYR A 82 -13.39 -19.36 -19.21
N PRO A 83 -13.43 -20.35 -20.12
CA PRO A 83 -14.52 -21.33 -20.18
C PRO A 83 -14.48 -22.31 -19.00
N TYR A 84 -15.64 -22.82 -18.58
CA TYR A 84 -15.76 -23.74 -17.44
C TYR A 84 -14.86 -24.98 -17.52
N THR A 85 -14.51 -25.44 -18.73
CA THR A 85 -13.60 -26.57 -18.96
C THR A 85 -12.21 -26.37 -18.34
N LEU A 86 -11.79 -25.11 -18.11
CA LEU A 86 -10.49 -24.76 -17.53
C LEU A 86 -10.56 -24.48 -16.02
N SER A 87 -11.73 -24.59 -15.38
CA SER A 87 -11.89 -24.22 -13.96
C SER A 87 -10.91 -24.94 -13.05
N ALA A 88 -10.75 -26.27 -13.20
CA ALA A 88 -9.80 -27.03 -12.39
C ALA A 88 -8.34 -26.59 -12.57
N ILE A 89 -7.97 -26.15 -13.78
CA ILE A 89 -6.62 -25.65 -14.07
C ILE A 89 -6.42 -24.28 -13.42
N VAL A 90 -7.38 -23.37 -13.61
CA VAL A 90 -7.34 -22.02 -13.03
C VAL A 90 -7.33 -22.10 -11.51
N ASP A 91 -8.24 -22.86 -10.89
CA ASP A 91 -8.30 -23.06 -9.45
C ASP A 91 -6.97 -23.59 -8.90
N SER A 92 -6.36 -24.56 -9.59
CA SER A 92 -5.05 -25.10 -9.23
C SER A 92 -3.93 -24.04 -9.31
N VAL A 93 -3.95 -23.14 -10.29
CA VAL A 93 -2.97 -22.06 -10.39
C VAL A 93 -3.19 -21.02 -9.28
N LEU A 94 -4.43 -20.63 -9.02
CA LEU A 94 -4.78 -19.64 -8.01
C LEU A 94 -4.46 -20.13 -6.59
N HIS A 95 -4.72 -21.41 -6.27
CA HIS A 95 -4.42 -22.00 -4.97
C HIS A 95 -2.93 -21.95 -4.59
N ASN A 96 -2.03 -21.96 -5.59
CA ASN A 96 -0.58 -21.91 -5.37
C ASN A 96 -0.01 -20.49 -5.33
N SER A 97 -0.87 -19.46 -5.40
CA SER A 97 -0.48 -18.06 -5.50
C SER A 97 -1.11 -17.24 -4.38
N LYS A 98 -0.54 -16.07 -4.01
CA LYS A 98 -1.09 -15.23 -2.92
C LYS A 98 -2.25 -14.34 -3.40
N VAL A 99 -3.26 -14.98 -3.96
CA VAL A 99 -4.39 -14.30 -4.60
C VAL A 99 -5.52 -14.09 -3.60
N THR A 100 -6.18 -12.95 -3.70
CA THR A 100 -7.43 -12.63 -3.02
C THR A 100 -8.52 -12.46 -4.08
N LEU A 101 -9.59 -13.24 -3.98
CA LEU A 101 -10.77 -13.08 -4.84
C LEU A 101 -11.55 -11.84 -4.41
N ILE A 102 -11.75 -10.90 -5.34
CA ILE A 102 -12.56 -9.69 -5.11
C ILE A 102 -14.00 -9.93 -5.54
N ASP A 103 -14.20 -10.48 -6.74
CA ASP A 103 -15.51 -10.75 -7.31
C ASP A 103 -15.45 -11.96 -8.26
N SER A 104 -16.56 -12.65 -8.43
CA SER A 104 -16.70 -13.75 -9.38
C SER A 104 -18.06 -13.73 -10.07
N GLN A 105 -18.03 -13.94 -11.38
CA GLN A 105 -19.22 -13.95 -12.24
C GLN A 105 -19.22 -15.24 -13.05
N TYR A 106 -20.33 -15.96 -12.97
CA TYR A 106 -20.53 -17.24 -13.64
C TYR A 106 -21.66 -17.08 -14.65
N SER A 107 -21.29 -16.96 -15.93
CA SER A 107 -22.22 -16.79 -17.05
C SER A 107 -21.94 -17.86 -18.10
N ASP A 108 -21.89 -17.51 -19.39
CA ASP A 108 -21.41 -18.41 -20.45
C ASP A 108 -19.92 -18.75 -20.26
N THR A 109 -19.16 -17.81 -19.69
CA THR A 109 -17.78 -17.96 -19.22
C THR A 109 -17.68 -17.64 -17.73
N VAL A 110 -16.60 -18.08 -17.10
CA VAL A 110 -16.24 -17.69 -15.75
C VAL A 110 -15.36 -16.45 -15.81
N MET A 111 -15.73 -15.41 -15.08
CA MET A 111 -14.90 -14.23 -14.88
C MET A 111 -14.56 -14.07 -13.42
N LEU A 112 -13.28 -13.97 -13.10
CA LEU A 112 -12.81 -13.68 -11.75
C LEU A 112 -12.09 -12.34 -11.74
N HIS A 113 -12.44 -11.52 -10.76
CA HIS A 113 -11.68 -10.33 -10.40
C HIS A 113 -10.84 -10.69 -9.17
N ILE A 114 -9.52 -10.62 -9.33
CA ILE A 114 -8.59 -11.02 -8.30
C ILE A 114 -7.56 -9.93 -8.02
N SER A 115 -7.08 -9.89 -6.78
CA SER A 115 -5.97 -9.05 -6.36
C SER A 115 -4.81 -9.92 -5.87
N LEU A 116 -3.59 -9.53 -6.22
CA LEU A 116 -2.38 -10.22 -5.81
C LEU A 116 -1.22 -9.23 -5.63
N PRO A 117 -0.18 -9.58 -4.86
CA PRO A 117 1.05 -8.79 -4.80
C PRO A 117 1.58 -8.48 -6.21
N ALA A 118 1.92 -7.21 -6.46
CA ALA A 118 2.32 -6.74 -7.78
C ALA A 118 3.53 -7.51 -8.35
N ASN A 119 4.46 -7.90 -7.48
CA ASN A 119 5.63 -8.72 -7.81
C ASN A 119 5.30 -10.18 -8.20
N GLU A 120 4.14 -10.72 -7.81
CA GLU A 120 3.69 -12.07 -8.19
C GLU A 120 2.88 -12.09 -9.50
N THR A 121 2.44 -10.92 -9.98
CA THR A 121 1.58 -10.80 -11.17
C THR A 121 2.13 -11.51 -12.40
N ASN A 122 3.40 -11.29 -12.74
CA ASN A 122 3.99 -11.88 -13.95
C ASN A 122 4.10 -13.41 -13.86
N ALA A 123 4.41 -13.94 -12.68
CA ALA A 123 4.50 -15.38 -12.46
C ALA A 123 3.13 -16.05 -12.63
N LEU A 124 2.08 -15.44 -12.07
CA LEU A 124 0.71 -15.91 -12.24
C LEU A 124 0.28 -15.91 -13.71
N LEU A 125 0.58 -14.82 -14.44
CA LEU A 125 0.25 -14.70 -15.86
C LEU A 125 0.92 -15.81 -16.69
N SER A 126 2.21 -16.06 -16.49
CA SER A 126 2.92 -17.14 -17.18
C SER A 126 2.32 -18.51 -16.87
N ALA A 127 2.03 -18.80 -15.61
CA ALA A 127 1.43 -20.07 -15.20
C ALA A 127 0.04 -20.30 -15.81
N LEU A 128 -0.79 -19.24 -15.87
CA LEU A 128 -2.10 -19.30 -16.53
C LEU A 128 -1.95 -19.55 -18.03
N GLN A 129 -1.04 -18.85 -18.71
CA GLN A 129 -0.82 -19.02 -20.15
C GLN A 129 -0.32 -20.43 -20.50
N GLU A 130 0.70 -20.93 -19.79
CA GLU A 130 1.29 -22.24 -20.04
C GLU A 130 0.29 -23.38 -19.80
N ARG A 131 -0.42 -23.35 -18.67
CA ARG A 131 -1.32 -24.46 -18.29
C ARG A 131 -2.67 -24.44 -19.01
N SER A 132 -3.09 -23.29 -19.54
CA SER A 132 -4.33 -23.17 -20.33
C SER A 132 -4.11 -23.24 -21.84
N SER A 133 -2.86 -23.36 -22.31
CA SER A 133 -2.50 -23.21 -23.72
C SER A 133 -3.02 -21.88 -24.33
N GLY A 134 -3.00 -20.81 -23.54
CA GLY A 134 -3.41 -19.45 -23.95
C GLY A 134 -4.92 -19.19 -24.03
N GLN A 135 -5.76 -20.08 -23.49
CA GLN A 135 -7.23 -19.95 -23.55
C GLN A 135 -7.84 -19.12 -22.41
N VAL A 136 -7.02 -18.66 -21.45
CA VAL A 136 -7.43 -17.73 -20.39
C VAL A 136 -7.13 -16.31 -20.85
N ASN A 137 -8.16 -15.46 -20.92
CA ASN A 137 -8.01 -14.04 -21.18
C ASN A 137 -7.71 -13.31 -19.87
N VAL A 138 -6.67 -12.48 -19.84
CA VAL A 138 -6.29 -11.70 -18.66
C VAL A 138 -6.21 -10.22 -19.00
N THR A 139 -6.81 -9.38 -18.16
CA THR A 139 -6.79 -7.91 -18.28
C THR A 139 -6.35 -7.29 -16.96
N LYS A 140 -5.38 -6.38 -17.00
CA LYS A 140 -5.02 -5.55 -15.84
C LYS A 140 -6.06 -4.43 -15.68
N LEU A 141 -6.49 -4.19 -14.45
CA LEU A 141 -7.45 -3.14 -14.10
C LEU A 141 -6.74 -1.87 -13.62
#